data_AF-A0A2H6HCW4-F1
#
_entry.id   AF-A0A2H6HCW4-F1
#
_cell.length_a   1.000
_cell.length_b   1.000
_cell.length_c   1.000
_cell.angle_alpha   90.00
_cell.angle_beta   90.00
_cell.angle_gamma   90.00
#
_symmetry.space_group_name_H-M   'P 1'
#
loop_
_entity.id
_entity.type
_entity.pdbx_description
1 polymer ?
#
loop_
_entity_poly.entity_id
_entity_poly.type
_entity_poly.pdbx_seq_one_letter_code
_entity_poly.pdbx_strand_id
1 'polypeptide(L)'
;MSWMKALAEAYHSACERYPDKKLMLVSDIDGTIIDMQYLVMSVLQAYDQAHGTGYFTRMVPSDVDVHENNVEQLLERLAIPAAERQTVMDWYLDQRWREDTILNAHHPFPGVLPVIRWFQLQPNTTVGLLTGRPESLRKATLRSLNRIGKVHRVIFDNDVLMMNPGEWGQDIEKAKAAGLKQFREMGYHVFAVIDNEPHVLEVLAHEADETELLLLHADTISESHRSSMPRGVIEGRDYALTELVPGEKALPRQVQLVWHGVNDPANLRQFIASEVFWAEIDVRHDPSGELILRHDSFETTPALPNEEWLIYDKAMAKLANSGSGIKLDIKDGVEVLDRVLKSVAALQLPDDRLWFNGEIESIGEEEFHKIRAAHPAAIVQCPIGWLNPLLKAAPDEARRILEMLANWGISRFSVNWEDANERTMFEKLAGWGYEVNFYGVLDLEGFLNAVVLLPRSVTSDFNFPQWSYYGQGAGKSGRRLTYHLSERDDD
;
A
#
# COMPACT_ATOMS: atom_id res chain seq x y z
N MET A 1 -3.71 9.26 22.52
CA MET A 1 -3.68 7.98 21.77
C MET A 1 -4.07 8.30 20.35
N SER A 2 -3.31 7.84 19.35
CA SER A 2 -3.72 8.03 17.94
C SER A 2 -4.96 7.19 17.63
N TRP A 3 -5.81 7.68 16.74
CA TRP A 3 -7.04 7.00 16.33
C TRP A 3 -6.79 5.63 15.68
N MET A 4 -5.68 5.47 14.95
CA MET A 4 -5.32 4.18 14.34
C MET A 4 -4.89 3.16 15.40
N LYS A 5 -4.13 3.58 16.41
CA LYS A 5 -3.84 2.75 17.58
C LYS A 5 -5.11 2.34 18.33
N ALA A 6 -6.04 3.26 18.54
CA ALA A 6 -7.32 2.93 19.19
C ALA A 6 -8.14 1.93 18.36
N LEU A 7 -8.15 2.09 17.04
CA LEU A 7 -8.77 1.15 16.11
C LEU A 7 -8.11 -0.24 16.19
N ALA A 8 -6.78 -0.30 16.27
CA ALA A 8 -6.02 -1.55 16.45
C ALA A 8 -6.41 -2.26 17.75
N GLU A 9 -6.47 -1.52 18.85
CA GLU A 9 -6.83 -2.04 20.17
C GLU A 9 -8.28 -2.53 20.22
N ALA A 10 -9.22 -1.78 19.62
CA ALA A 10 -10.62 -2.20 19.52
C ALA A 10 -10.76 -3.48 18.69
N TYR A 11 -10.06 -3.57 17.55
CA TYR A 11 -10.06 -4.76 16.72
C TYR A 11 -9.48 -5.98 17.44
N HIS A 12 -8.32 -5.82 18.10
CA HIS A 12 -7.69 -6.89 18.86
C HIS A 12 -8.59 -7.38 20.00
N SER A 13 -9.17 -6.45 20.76
CA SER A 13 -10.11 -6.75 21.83
C SER A 13 -11.38 -7.46 21.32
N ALA A 14 -11.86 -7.10 20.12
CA ALA A 14 -12.99 -7.77 19.50
C ALA A 14 -12.63 -9.21 19.06
N CYS A 15 -11.43 -9.44 18.54
CA CYS A 15 -10.94 -10.78 18.20
C CYS A 15 -10.86 -11.70 19.43
N GLU A 16 -10.39 -11.18 20.56
CA GLU A 16 -10.25 -11.96 21.80
C GLU A 16 -11.61 -12.26 22.44
N ARG A 17 -12.52 -11.29 22.47
CA ARG A 17 -13.82 -11.43 23.12
C ARG A 17 -14.85 -12.16 22.27
N TYR A 18 -14.76 -12.04 20.94
CA TYR A 18 -15.75 -12.56 20.01
C TYR A 18 -15.13 -13.42 18.89
N PRO A 19 -14.36 -14.48 19.23
CA PRO A 19 -13.58 -15.24 18.24
C PRO A 19 -14.43 -15.97 17.19
N ASP A 20 -15.68 -16.31 17.52
CA ASP A 20 -16.62 -17.01 16.62
C ASP A 20 -17.57 -16.08 15.86
N LYS A 21 -17.47 -14.76 16.08
CA LYS A 21 -18.33 -13.78 15.42
C LYS A 21 -17.70 -13.26 14.14
N LYS A 22 -18.56 -12.82 13.20
CA LYS A 22 -18.13 -12.03 12.05
C LYS A 22 -17.90 -10.59 12.52
N LEU A 23 -16.65 -10.13 12.51
CA LEU A 23 -16.28 -8.79 12.92
C LEU A 23 -16.53 -7.81 11.77
N MET A 24 -16.92 -6.57 12.09
CA MET A 24 -17.13 -5.54 11.09
C MET A 24 -16.56 -4.18 11.52
N LEU A 25 -15.75 -3.60 10.64
CA LEU A 25 -15.46 -2.17 10.62
C LEU A 25 -16.49 -1.51 9.71
N VAL A 26 -17.17 -0.48 10.19
CA VAL A 26 -18.08 0.32 9.37
C VAL A 26 -17.42 1.65 9.04
N SER A 27 -17.50 2.08 7.79
CA SER A 27 -17.02 3.38 7.35
C SER A 27 -18.12 4.11 6.61
N ASP A 28 -18.23 5.41 6.82
CA ASP A 28 -18.85 6.28 5.83
C ASP A 28 -18.04 6.28 4.51
N ILE A 29 -18.54 6.97 3.49
CA ILE A 29 -17.91 7.10 2.18
C ILE A 29 -17.33 8.50 1.97
N ASP A 30 -18.11 9.56 2.22
CA ASP A 30 -17.80 10.93 1.85
C ASP A 30 -17.03 11.61 2.98
N GLY A 31 -15.88 12.22 2.71
CA GLY A 31 -15.04 12.79 3.78
C GLY A 31 -14.33 11.75 4.65
N THR A 32 -14.50 10.46 4.37
CA THR A 32 -13.83 9.35 5.11
C THR A 32 -13.00 8.48 4.17
N ILE A 33 -13.63 7.90 3.13
CA ILE A 33 -12.95 7.16 2.07
C ILE A 33 -12.62 8.10 0.92
N ILE A 34 -13.61 8.84 0.42
CA ILE A 34 -13.50 9.77 -0.71
C ILE A 34 -13.19 11.17 -0.19
N ASP A 35 -12.14 11.77 -0.73
CA ASP A 35 -11.80 13.17 -0.52
C ASP A 35 -12.66 14.07 -1.42
N MET A 36 -13.65 14.72 -0.80
CA MET A 36 -14.64 15.56 -1.46
C MET A 36 -14.05 16.84 -2.06
N GLN A 37 -12.83 17.23 -1.65
CA GLN A 37 -12.13 18.37 -2.26
C GLN A 37 -11.93 18.16 -3.77
N TYR A 38 -11.61 16.93 -4.18
CA TYR A 38 -11.43 16.60 -5.59
C TYR A 38 -12.74 16.66 -6.38
N LEU A 39 -13.87 16.31 -5.76
CA LEU A 39 -15.18 16.44 -6.38
C LEU A 39 -15.48 17.91 -6.68
N VAL A 40 -15.39 18.76 -5.64
CA VAL A 40 -15.66 20.20 -5.75
C VAL A 40 -14.75 20.83 -6.81
N MET A 41 -13.44 20.60 -6.70
CA MET A 41 -12.45 21.12 -7.64
C MET A 41 -12.74 20.68 -9.08
N SER A 42 -13.00 19.40 -9.31
CA SER A 42 -13.23 18.86 -10.67
C SER A 42 -14.47 19.45 -11.32
N VAL A 43 -15.56 19.61 -10.56
CA VAL A 43 -16.82 20.18 -11.10
C VAL A 43 -16.64 21.66 -11.44
N LEU A 44 -15.95 22.42 -10.60
CA LEU A 44 -15.67 23.84 -10.85
C LEU A 44 -14.69 24.01 -12.03
N GLN A 45 -13.66 23.18 -12.15
CA GLN A 45 -12.78 23.18 -13.33
C GLN A 45 -13.52 22.79 -14.62
N ALA A 46 -14.48 21.87 -14.54
CA ALA A 46 -15.34 21.53 -15.67
C ALA A 46 -16.26 22.68 -16.08
N TYR A 47 -16.68 23.54 -15.13
CA TYR A 47 -17.41 24.78 -15.45
C TYR A 47 -16.61 25.69 -16.38
N ASP A 48 -15.32 25.91 -16.06
CA ASP A 48 -14.41 26.70 -16.89
C ASP A 48 -14.32 26.16 -18.32
N GLN A 49 -14.19 24.85 -18.47
CA GLN A 49 -14.13 24.21 -19.78
C GLN A 49 -15.43 24.38 -20.56
N ALA A 50 -16.59 24.26 -19.90
CA ALA A 50 -17.90 24.34 -20.54
C ALA A 50 -18.29 25.78 -20.92
N HIS A 51 -17.88 26.78 -20.14
CA HIS A 51 -18.29 28.18 -20.32
C HIS A 51 -17.17 29.08 -20.87
N GLY A 52 -15.97 28.54 -21.10
CA GLY A 52 -14.84 29.30 -21.60
C GLY A 52 -14.31 30.32 -20.58
N THR A 53 -14.51 30.07 -19.29
CA THR A 53 -14.00 30.91 -18.20
C THR A 53 -12.65 30.40 -17.71
N GLY A 54 -11.98 31.18 -16.86
CA GLY A 54 -10.67 30.84 -16.30
C GLY A 54 -10.61 30.93 -14.77
N TYR A 55 -11.77 30.84 -14.11
CA TYR A 55 -11.92 31.12 -12.69
C TYR A 55 -11.25 30.07 -11.79
N PHE A 56 -11.26 28.81 -12.22
CA PHE A 56 -10.88 27.63 -11.44
C PHE A 56 -9.69 26.87 -12.05
N THR A 57 -9.15 27.31 -13.19
CA THR A 57 -8.02 26.66 -13.90
C THR A 57 -6.79 26.33 -13.07
N ARG A 58 -6.53 27.09 -11.99
CA ARG A 58 -5.37 26.90 -11.08
C ARG A 58 -5.75 26.32 -9.73
N MET A 59 -7.03 26.03 -9.53
CA MET A 59 -7.53 25.50 -8.28
C MET A 59 -6.90 24.13 -8.00
N VAL A 60 -6.44 23.94 -6.77
CA VAL A 60 -5.94 22.66 -6.26
C VAL A 60 -6.86 22.16 -5.15
N PRO A 61 -6.79 20.86 -4.75
CA PRO A 61 -7.69 20.32 -3.73
C PRO A 61 -7.64 21.11 -2.42
N SER A 62 -6.46 21.54 -1.99
CA SER A 62 -6.27 22.32 -0.75
C SER A 62 -6.90 23.72 -0.77
N ASP A 63 -7.37 24.21 -1.92
CA ASP A 63 -8.15 25.45 -2.00
C ASP A 63 -9.62 25.22 -1.59
N VAL A 64 -10.08 23.97 -1.53
CA VAL A 64 -11.41 23.58 -1.05
C VAL A 64 -11.33 23.27 0.44
N ASP A 65 -11.87 24.15 1.26
CA ASP A 65 -11.98 23.97 2.72
C ASP A 65 -13.42 24.11 3.23
N VAL A 66 -14.38 24.00 2.31
CA VAL A 66 -15.81 24.01 2.59
C VAL A 66 -16.43 22.67 2.26
N HIS A 67 -17.47 22.29 2.99
CA HIS A 67 -18.27 21.10 2.69
C HIS A 67 -18.86 21.20 1.28
N GLU A 68 -19.08 20.07 0.60
CA GLU A 68 -19.57 20.04 -0.78
C GLU A 68 -20.97 20.64 -0.94
N ASN A 69 -21.72 20.84 0.15
CA ASN A 69 -23.00 21.57 0.18
C ASN A 69 -22.86 23.09 0.39
N ASN A 70 -21.67 23.58 0.77
CA ASN A 70 -21.40 24.97 1.13
C ASN A 70 -20.48 25.70 0.13
N VAL A 71 -20.46 25.26 -1.13
CA VAL A 71 -19.58 25.79 -2.19
C VAL A 71 -19.77 27.27 -2.48
N GLU A 72 -20.95 27.84 -2.19
CA GLU A 72 -21.19 29.27 -2.36
C GLU A 72 -20.15 30.12 -1.61
N GLN A 73 -19.80 29.76 -0.38
CA GLN A 73 -18.79 30.46 0.44
C GLN A 73 -17.40 30.42 -0.21
N LEU A 74 -17.07 29.31 -0.85
CA LEU A 74 -15.83 29.17 -1.62
C LEU A 74 -15.83 30.09 -2.84
N LEU A 75 -16.95 30.20 -3.56
CA LEU A 75 -17.07 31.13 -4.69
C LEU A 75 -16.88 32.59 -4.25
N GLU A 76 -17.35 32.95 -3.06
CA GLU A 76 -17.13 34.30 -2.52
C GLU A 76 -15.65 34.57 -2.25
N ARG A 77 -14.96 33.61 -1.64
CA ARG A 77 -13.53 33.70 -1.30
C ARG A 77 -12.62 33.71 -2.52
N LEU A 78 -12.99 32.96 -3.56
CA LEU A 78 -12.31 32.98 -4.86
C LEU A 78 -12.59 34.28 -5.64
N ALA A 79 -13.34 35.22 -5.06
CA ALA A 79 -13.71 36.50 -5.66
C ALA A 79 -14.43 36.35 -7.02
N ILE A 80 -15.22 35.28 -7.17
CA ILE A 80 -16.07 35.09 -8.35
C ILE A 80 -17.07 36.25 -8.43
N PRO A 81 -17.25 36.90 -9.60
CA PRO A 81 -18.18 38.01 -9.75
C PRO A 81 -19.59 37.64 -9.26
N ALA A 82 -20.19 38.49 -8.44
CA ALA A 82 -21.51 38.22 -7.84
C ALA A 82 -22.60 37.92 -8.90
N ALA A 83 -22.49 38.52 -10.09
CA ALA A 83 -23.40 38.28 -11.20
C ALA A 83 -23.31 36.85 -11.78
N GLU A 84 -22.18 36.16 -11.59
CA GLU A 84 -21.91 34.82 -12.14
C GLU A 84 -22.08 33.70 -11.10
N ARG A 85 -22.07 34.02 -9.79
CA ARG A 85 -22.11 33.01 -8.73
C ARG A 85 -23.31 32.09 -8.81
N GLN A 86 -24.50 32.63 -9.10
CA GLN A 86 -25.71 31.81 -9.23
C GLN A 86 -25.58 30.80 -10.37
N THR A 87 -25.07 31.23 -11.53
CA THR A 87 -24.84 30.36 -12.69
C THR A 87 -23.87 29.24 -12.37
N VAL A 88 -22.77 29.56 -11.66
CA VAL A 88 -21.79 28.56 -11.20
C VAL A 88 -22.43 27.59 -10.22
N MET A 89 -23.22 28.07 -9.26
CA MET A 89 -23.90 27.23 -8.26
C MET A 89 -24.93 26.30 -8.89
N ASP A 90 -25.75 26.80 -9.82
CA ASP A 90 -26.76 26.00 -10.54
C ASP A 90 -26.08 24.88 -11.34
N TRP A 91 -24.97 25.19 -12.03
CA TRP A 91 -24.15 24.19 -12.69
C TRP A 91 -23.59 23.17 -11.71
N TYR A 92 -22.98 23.64 -10.62
CA TYR A 92 -22.35 22.78 -9.62
C TYR A 92 -23.34 21.76 -9.04
N LEU A 93 -24.54 22.23 -8.65
CA LEU A 93 -25.60 21.38 -8.10
C LEU A 93 -26.12 20.35 -9.12
N ASP A 94 -26.22 20.71 -10.40
CA ASP A 94 -26.64 19.80 -11.48
C ASP A 94 -25.56 18.77 -11.86
N GLN A 95 -24.27 19.10 -11.74
CA GLN A 95 -23.18 18.23 -12.17
C GLN A 95 -22.61 17.31 -11.08
N ARG A 96 -22.56 17.75 -9.81
CA ARG A 96 -21.72 17.09 -8.77
C ARG A 96 -22.05 15.62 -8.51
N TRP A 97 -23.30 15.20 -8.71
CA TRP A 97 -23.73 13.82 -8.47
C TRP A 97 -24.08 13.04 -9.74
N ARG A 98 -23.69 13.53 -10.92
CA ARG A 98 -23.81 12.76 -12.16
C ARG A 98 -22.84 11.58 -12.15
N GLU A 99 -23.24 10.48 -12.79
CA GLU A 99 -22.45 9.25 -12.82
C GLU A 99 -21.03 9.51 -13.36
N ASP A 100 -20.89 10.27 -14.45
CA ASP A 100 -19.58 10.59 -15.02
C ASP A 100 -18.70 11.42 -14.06
N THR A 101 -19.29 12.32 -13.28
CA THR A 101 -18.59 13.10 -12.26
C THR A 101 -18.10 12.17 -11.14
N ILE A 102 -18.99 11.35 -10.57
CA ILE A 102 -18.68 10.37 -9.51
C ILE A 102 -17.56 9.42 -9.96
N LEU A 103 -17.55 9.00 -11.22
CA LEU A 103 -16.56 8.06 -11.72
C LEU A 103 -15.19 8.68 -11.95
N ASN A 104 -15.11 9.97 -12.23
CA ASN A 104 -13.86 10.63 -12.66
C ASN A 104 -13.26 11.57 -11.61
N ALA A 105 -14.07 12.07 -10.68
CA ALA A 105 -13.64 13.06 -9.69
C ALA A 105 -13.41 12.49 -8.28
N HIS A 106 -13.82 11.25 -8.00
CA HIS A 106 -13.55 10.63 -6.70
C HIS A 106 -12.08 10.21 -6.57
N HIS A 107 -11.45 10.69 -5.52
CA HIS A 107 -10.11 10.29 -5.10
C HIS A 107 -10.15 9.80 -3.66
N PRO A 108 -9.48 8.70 -3.31
CA PRO A 108 -9.43 8.23 -1.94
C PRO A 108 -8.51 9.10 -1.09
N PHE A 109 -8.80 9.24 0.20
CA PHE A 109 -7.83 9.79 1.16
C PHE A 109 -6.54 8.93 1.18
N PRO A 110 -5.35 9.54 1.33
CA PRO A 110 -4.10 8.79 1.47
C PRO A 110 -4.20 7.74 2.60
N GLY A 111 -3.78 6.50 2.31
CA GLY A 111 -3.73 5.41 3.30
C GLY A 111 -5.04 4.66 3.57
N VAL A 112 -6.22 5.22 3.22
CA VAL A 112 -7.51 4.60 3.57
C VAL A 112 -7.72 3.22 2.91
N LEU A 113 -7.38 3.09 1.62
CA LEU A 113 -7.56 1.83 0.88
C LEU A 113 -6.63 0.71 1.39
N PRO A 114 -5.33 0.97 1.68
CA PRO A 114 -4.48 0.02 2.41
C PRO A 114 -5.04 -0.43 3.76
N VAL A 115 -5.59 0.48 4.56
CA VAL A 115 -6.25 0.14 5.85
C VAL A 115 -7.47 -0.76 5.63
N ILE A 116 -8.36 -0.41 4.70
CA ILE A 116 -9.51 -1.24 4.35
C ILE A 116 -9.03 -2.62 3.87
N ARG A 117 -8.00 -2.66 3.02
CA ARG A 117 -7.41 -3.90 2.52
C ARG A 117 -6.89 -4.77 3.67
N TRP A 118 -6.22 -4.17 4.66
CA TRP A 118 -5.75 -4.88 5.83
C TRP A 118 -6.89 -5.61 6.57
N PHE A 119 -8.01 -4.92 6.84
CA PHE A 119 -9.18 -5.53 7.48
C PHE A 119 -9.84 -6.61 6.62
N GLN A 120 -9.90 -6.42 5.30
CA GLN A 120 -10.42 -7.44 4.36
C GLN A 120 -9.54 -8.71 4.29
N LEU A 121 -8.29 -8.63 4.71
CA LEU A 121 -7.39 -9.79 4.79
C LEU A 121 -7.52 -10.53 6.12
N GLN A 122 -8.15 -9.94 7.12
CA GLN A 122 -8.24 -10.57 8.43
C GLN A 122 -9.30 -11.67 8.46
N PRO A 123 -9.09 -12.75 9.23
CA PRO A 123 -10.09 -13.80 9.41
C PRO A 123 -11.41 -13.23 9.92
N ASN A 124 -12.53 -13.74 9.38
CA ASN A 124 -13.89 -13.41 9.81
C ASN A 124 -14.21 -11.90 9.89
N THR A 125 -13.49 -11.05 9.16
CA THR A 125 -13.63 -9.60 9.23
C THR A 125 -14.18 -9.03 7.92
N THR A 126 -15.07 -8.05 8.01
CA THR A 126 -15.69 -7.38 6.86
C THR A 126 -15.63 -5.87 7.04
N VAL A 127 -15.55 -5.12 5.94
CA VAL A 127 -15.71 -3.66 5.96
C VAL A 127 -17.07 -3.33 5.36
N GLY A 128 -17.97 -2.80 6.19
CA GLY A 128 -19.29 -2.33 5.79
C GLY A 128 -19.28 -0.84 5.48
N LEU A 129 -20.18 -0.41 4.60
CA LEU A 129 -20.34 0.99 4.21
C LEU A 129 -21.68 1.54 4.71
N LEU A 130 -21.64 2.71 5.33
CA LEU A 130 -22.81 3.38 5.91
C LEU A 130 -22.85 4.85 5.51
N THR A 131 -23.60 5.19 4.47
CA THR A 131 -23.53 6.51 3.81
C THR A 131 -24.85 7.28 3.80
N GLY A 132 -24.76 8.61 3.84
CA GLY A 132 -25.90 9.52 3.65
C GLY A 132 -26.37 9.65 2.20
N ARG A 133 -25.63 9.11 1.23
CA ARG A 133 -26.01 9.10 -0.19
C ARG A 133 -27.35 8.36 -0.39
N PRO A 134 -28.23 8.84 -1.30
CA PRO A 134 -29.49 8.17 -1.59
C PRO A 134 -29.30 6.86 -2.36
N GLU A 135 -30.22 5.92 -2.17
CA GLU A 135 -30.25 4.61 -2.85
C GLU A 135 -30.16 4.70 -4.38
N SER A 136 -30.66 5.78 -4.98
CA SER A 136 -30.57 6.04 -6.43
C SER A 136 -29.13 6.06 -6.96
N LEU A 137 -28.13 6.33 -6.12
CA LEU A 137 -26.71 6.37 -6.47
C LEU A 137 -25.94 5.09 -6.20
N ARG A 138 -26.59 4.02 -5.72
CA ARG A 138 -25.94 2.76 -5.34
C ARG A 138 -25.01 2.21 -6.41
N LYS A 139 -25.49 2.10 -7.65
CA LYS A 139 -24.72 1.55 -8.77
C LYS A 139 -23.49 2.41 -9.09
N ALA A 140 -23.67 3.73 -9.19
CA ALA A 140 -22.59 4.66 -9.50
C ALA A 140 -21.53 4.68 -8.38
N THR A 141 -21.99 4.67 -7.12
CA THR A 141 -21.15 4.66 -5.92
C THR A 141 -20.29 3.40 -5.86
N LEU A 142 -20.88 2.21 -5.96
CA LEU A 142 -20.14 0.95 -5.96
C LEU A 142 -19.18 0.84 -7.15
N ARG A 143 -19.59 1.30 -8.34
CA ARG A 143 -18.71 1.31 -9.52
C ARG A 143 -17.51 2.22 -9.31
N SER A 144 -17.71 3.41 -8.73
CA SER A 144 -16.63 4.36 -8.43
C SER A 144 -15.67 3.82 -7.37
N LEU A 145 -16.20 3.34 -6.23
CA LEU A 145 -15.40 2.78 -5.14
C LEU A 145 -14.58 1.56 -5.59
N ASN A 146 -15.17 0.64 -6.34
CA ASN A 146 -14.45 -0.51 -6.87
C ASN A 146 -13.45 -0.15 -7.97
N ARG A 147 -13.68 0.94 -8.72
CA ARG A 147 -12.71 1.47 -9.69
C ARG A 147 -11.45 1.98 -8.98
N ILE A 148 -11.60 2.80 -7.94
CA ILE A 148 -10.46 3.34 -7.18
C ILE A 148 -9.80 2.27 -6.30
N GLY A 149 -10.58 1.33 -5.76
CA GLY A 149 -10.11 0.21 -4.95
C GLY A 149 -9.31 -0.84 -5.72
N LYS A 150 -9.48 -0.93 -7.05
CA LYS A 150 -8.91 -2.00 -7.89
C LYS A 150 -7.40 -2.16 -7.73
N VAL A 151 -6.64 -1.07 -7.85
CA VAL A 151 -5.16 -1.11 -7.75
C VAL A 151 -4.65 -1.36 -6.32
N HIS A 152 -5.55 -1.27 -5.33
CA HIS A 152 -5.31 -1.65 -3.94
C HIS A 152 -5.83 -3.05 -3.60
N ARG A 153 -6.45 -3.74 -4.58
CA ARG A 153 -7.17 -5.01 -4.40
C ARG A 153 -8.25 -4.94 -3.31
N VAL A 154 -8.85 -3.76 -3.15
CA VAL A 154 -10.02 -3.54 -2.29
C VAL A 154 -11.27 -3.79 -3.13
N ILE A 155 -12.23 -4.51 -2.54
CA ILE A 155 -13.55 -4.75 -3.14
C ILE A 155 -14.61 -4.27 -2.15
N PHE A 156 -15.57 -3.49 -2.63
CA PHE A 156 -16.73 -3.08 -1.85
C PHE A 156 -17.95 -3.84 -2.34
N ASP A 157 -18.52 -4.65 -1.45
CA ASP A 157 -19.65 -5.52 -1.75
C ASP A 157 -20.98 -4.80 -1.55
N ASN A 158 -21.92 -5.05 -2.46
CA ASN A 158 -23.25 -4.45 -2.40
C ASN A 158 -24.03 -4.85 -1.15
N ASP A 159 -23.84 -6.07 -0.67
CA ASP A 159 -24.62 -6.65 0.44
C ASP A 159 -24.30 -6.01 1.79
N VAL A 160 -23.15 -5.33 1.90
CA VAL A 160 -22.74 -4.59 3.09
C VAL A 160 -22.65 -3.09 2.84
N LEU A 161 -23.42 -2.59 1.87
CA LEU A 161 -23.61 -1.16 1.62
C LEU A 161 -25.02 -0.74 2.04
N MET A 162 -25.10 0.05 3.11
CA MET A 162 -26.31 0.69 3.59
C MET A 162 -26.32 2.16 3.14
N MET A 163 -27.37 2.54 2.43
CA MET A 163 -27.56 3.89 1.88
C MET A 163 -28.85 4.50 2.41
N ASN A 164 -29.01 5.79 2.23
CA ASN A 164 -30.21 6.49 2.64
C ASN A 164 -31.40 6.08 1.74
N PRO A 165 -32.51 5.53 2.29
CA PRO A 165 -33.71 5.22 1.51
C PRO A 165 -34.50 6.47 1.09
N GLY A 166 -34.22 7.63 1.69
CA GLY A 166 -34.83 8.91 1.34
C GLY A 166 -34.09 9.64 0.21
N GLU A 167 -34.53 10.87 -0.05
CA GLU A 167 -33.84 11.79 -0.96
C GLU A 167 -32.63 12.47 -0.26
N TRP A 168 -31.87 13.24 -1.02
CA TRP A 168 -30.72 13.99 -0.51
C TRP A 168 -31.04 14.82 0.75
N GLY A 169 -30.18 14.70 1.77
CA GLY A 169 -30.26 15.49 3.00
C GLY A 169 -31.40 15.10 3.96
N GLN A 170 -32.21 14.08 3.62
CA GLN A 170 -33.35 13.69 4.45
C GLN A 170 -32.97 12.57 5.42
N ASP A 171 -33.24 12.78 6.71
CA ASP A 171 -33.16 11.75 7.76
C ASP A 171 -31.83 10.96 7.79
N ILE A 172 -30.69 11.59 7.46
CA ILE A 172 -29.39 10.92 7.32
C ILE A 172 -29.01 10.21 8.61
N GLU A 173 -29.14 10.87 9.76
CA GLU A 173 -28.76 10.33 11.06
C GLU A 173 -29.58 9.09 11.41
N LYS A 174 -30.89 9.15 11.13
CA LYS A 174 -31.82 8.04 11.35
C LYS A 174 -31.54 6.87 10.41
N ALA A 175 -31.23 7.16 9.15
CA ALA A 175 -30.86 6.14 8.15
C ALA A 175 -29.57 5.42 8.57
N LYS A 176 -28.57 6.17 9.05
CA LYS A 176 -27.31 5.59 9.52
C LYS A 176 -27.48 4.73 10.78
N ALA A 177 -28.24 5.19 11.77
CA ALA A 177 -28.57 4.38 12.95
C ALA A 177 -29.31 3.07 12.56
N ALA A 178 -30.25 3.15 11.62
CA ALA A 178 -30.96 1.98 11.11
C ALA A 178 -30.02 1.00 10.37
N GLY A 179 -29.10 1.52 9.56
CA GLY A 179 -28.10 0.71 8.85
C GLY A 179 -27.14 -0.02 9.80
N LEU A 180 -26.68 0.66 10.87
CA LEU A 180 -25.88 0.02 11.92
C LEU A 180 -26.63 -1.13 12.59
N LYS A 181 -27.91 -0.92 12.91
CA LYS A 181 -28.77 -1.98 13.46
C LYS A 181 -28.93 -3.14 12.49
N GLN A 182 -29.11 -2.86 11.20
CA GLN A 182 -29.24 -3.88 10.16
C GLN A 182 -27.96 -4.76 10.06
N PHE A 183 -26.76 -4.17 10.15
CA PHE A 183 -25.52 -4.97 10.20
C PHE A 183 -25.50 -5.94 11.39
N ARG A 184 -25.96 -5.51 12.57
CA ARG A 184 -26.08 -6.38 13.75
C ARG A 184 -27.10 -7.50 13.52
N GLU A 185 -28.25 -7.20 12.90
CA GLU A 185 -29.27 -8.19 12.54
C GLU A 185 -28.77 -9.21 11.49
N MET A 186 -27.85 -8.81 10.62
CA MET A 186 -27.13 -9.71 9.69
C MET A 186 -26.10 -10.61 10.41
N GLY A 187 -25.92 -10.44 11.72
CA GLY A 187 -25.06 -11.27 12.57
C GLY A 187 -23.63 -10.76 12.71
N TYR A 188 -23.33 -9.53 12.27
CA TYR A 188 -22.02 -8.91 12.48
C TYR A 188 -21.88 -8.35 13.90
N HIS A 189 -20.68 -8.51 14.47
CA HIS A 189 -20.24 -7.74 15.62
C HIS A 189 -19.48 -6.51 15.10
N VAL A 190 -20.15 -5.36 15.10
CA VAL A 190 -19.54 -4.10 14.67
C VAL A 190 -18.68 -3.58 15.82
N PHE A 191 -17.36 -3.54 15.62
CA PHE A 191 -16.41 -3.11 16.66
C PHE A 191 -16.01 -1.65 16.53
N ALA A 192 -16.11 -1.07 15.33
CA ALA A 192 -15.83 0.34 15.11
C ALA A 192 -16.67 0.94 13.97
N VAL A 193 -16.98 2.24 14.09
CA VAL A 193 -17.57 3.08 13.02
C VAL A 193 -16.67 4.29 12.81
N ILE A 194 -16.33 4.57 11.54
CA ILE A 194 -15.63 5.78 11.10
C ILE A 194 -16.62 6.67 10.34
N ASP A 195 -16.78 7.91 10.78
CA ASP A 195 -17.62 8.91 10.13
C ASP A 195 -16.94 10.29 10.23
N ASN A 196 -17.16 11.18 9.26
CA ASN A 196 -16.68 12.55 9.32
C ASN A 196 -17.72 13.51 9.92
N GLU A 197 -19.00 13.13 10.06
CA GLU A 197 -20.06 14.03 10.53
C GLU A 197 -20.31 13.93 12.04
N PRO A 198 -20.03 15.01 12.83
CA PRO A 198 -20.29 15.05 14.26
C PRO A 198 -21.71 14.69 14.69
N HIS A 199 -22.75 15.19 14.01
CA HIS A 199 -24.15 14.88 14.37
C HIS A 199 -24.50 13.40 14.15
N VAL A 200 -23.91 12.77 13.14
CA VAL A 200 -24.07 11.33 12.94
C VAL A 200 -23.46 10.58 14.11
N LEU A 201 -22.23 10.93 14.49
CA LEU A 201 -21.54 10.29 15.62
C LEU A 201 -22.29 10.48 16.94
N GLU A 202 -22.91 11.65 17.16
CA GLU A 202 -23.78 11.91 18.31
C GLU A 202 -24.95 10.91 18.38
N VAL A 203 -25.65 10.71 17.27
CA VAL A 203 -26.77 9.74 17.21
C VAL A 203 -26.27 8.30 17.38
N LEU A 204 -25.13 7.95 16.79
CA LEU A 204 -24.54 6.61 16.92
C LEU A 204 -23.99 6.35 18.33
N ALA A 205 -23.63 7.37 19.11
CA ALA A 205 -23.13 7.20 20.48
C ALA A 205 -24.19 6.57 21.39
N HIS A 206 -25.47 6.90 21.19
CA HIS A 206 -26.57 6.26 21.91
C HIS A 206 -26.65 4.75 21.65
N GLU A 207 -26.28 4.30 20.45
CA GLU A 207 -26.22 2.87 20.08
C GLU A 207 -24.90 2.21 20.54
N ALA A 208 -23.87 3.00 20.84
CA ALA A 208 -22.54 2.53 21.22
C ALA A 208 -22.44 2.17 22.70
N ASP A 209 -23.11 2.94 23.57
CA ASP A 209 -23.16 2.72 25.02
C ASP A 209 -23.66 1.31 25.39
N GLU A 210 -24.41 0.66 24.50
CA GLU A 210 -24.94 -0.70 24.71
C GLU A 210 -24.03 -1.82 24.17
N THR A 211 -23.01 -1.52 23.35
CA THR A 211 -22.35 -2.53 22.49
C THR A 211 -20.83 -2.50 22.40
N GLU A 212 -20.14 -1.73 23.25
CA GLU A 212 -18.66 -1.60 23.25
C GLU A 212 -18.09 -1.16 21.89
N LEU A 213 -18.90 -0.40 21.14
CA LEU A 213 -18.57 0.11 19.81
C LEU A 213 -17.61 1.30 19.90
N LEU A 214 -16.48 1.23 19.21
CA LEU A 214 -15.59 2.39 19.05
C LEU A 214 -16.13 3.34 17.98
N LEU A 215 -16.31 4.60 18.34
CA LEU A 215 -16.65 5.66 17.39
C LEU A 215 -15.41 6.49 17.06
N LEU A 216 -15.17 6.69 15.77
CA LEU A 216 -14.01 7.41 15.24
C LEU A 216 -14.49 8.56 14.35
N HIS A 217 -13.98 9.76 14.64
CA HIS A 217 -14.20 10.93 13.80
C HIS A 217 -13.04 11.08 12.82
N ALA A 218 -13.34 10.99 11.52
CA ALA A 218 -12.39 11.40 10.50
C ALA A 218 -12.32 12.93 10.48
N ASP A 219 -11.18 13.49 10.90
CA ASP A 219 -10.92 14.93 10.97
C ASP A 219 -10.70 15.50 9.56
N THR A 220 -11.80 15.56 8.81
CA THR A 220 -11.89 16.11 7.46
C THR A 220 -12.96 17.20 7.41
N ILE A 221 -13.31 17.65 6.21
CA ILE A 221 -14.34 18.67 6.02
C ILE A 221 -15.70 18.06 6.37
N SER A 222 -16.40 18.69 7.32
CA SER A 222 -17.74 18.33 7.79
C SER A 222 -18.73 19.48 7.64
N GLU A 223 -20.03 19.17 7.53
CA GLU A 223 -21.10 20.17 7.50
C GLU A 223 -21.42 20.66 8.91
N SER A 224 -21.43 19.73 9.86
CA SER A 224 -21.81 19.98 11.25
C SER A 224 -20.68 20.62 12.08
N HIS A 225 -21.01 21.49 13.03
CA HIS A 225 -20.02 22.06 13.94
C HIS A 225 -19.45 21.01 14.89
N ARG A 226 -18.12 21.02 15.11
CA ARG A 226 -17.44 20.12 16.07
C ARG A 226 -17.97 20.17 17.51
N SER A 227 -18.74 21.19 17.87
CA SER A 227 -19.37 21.30 19.20
C SER A 227 -20.34 20.17 19.53
N SER A 228 -20.84 19.43 18.53
CA SER A 228 -21.73 18.27 18.72
C SER A 228 -20.99 16.94 18.90
N MET A 229 -19.65 16.94 18.93
CA MET A 229 -18.89 15.71 19.14
C MET A 229 -19.19 15.06 20.50
N PRO A 230 -19.69 13.80 20.53
CA PRO A 230 -19.99 13.12 21.78
C PRO A 230 -18.71 12.73 22.53
N ARG A 231 -18.84 12.54 23.85
CA ARG A 231 -17.71 12.12 24.70
C ARG A 231 -17.25 10.71 24.31
N GLY A 232 -15.93 10.52 24.25
CA GLY A 232 -15.33 9.20 24.00
C GLY A 232 -15.03 8.90 22.53
N VAL A 233 -15.47 9.76 21.59
CA VAL A 233 -15.01 9.66 20.20
C VAL A 233 -13.54 10.05 20.10
N ILE A 234 -12.80 9.29 19.30
CA ILE A 234 -11.40 9.57 19.00
C ILE A 234 -11.31 10.12 17.59
N GLU A 235 -10.65 11.27 17.47
CA GLU A 235 -10.49 12.00 16.22
C GLU A 235 -9.13 11.72 15.58
N GLY A 236 -9.08 11.66 14.25
CA GLY A 236 -7.83 11.61 13.50
C GLY A 236 -8.04 11.74 11.99
N ARG A 237 -6.94 12.01 11.26
CA ARG A 237 -6.95 12.23 9.80
C ARG A 237 -6.00 11.31 9.03
N ASP A 238 -5.03 10.73 9.72
CA ASP A 238 -3.92 10.01 9.10
C ASP A 238 -4.15 8.49 9.17
N TYR A 239 -4.38 7.86 8.01
CA TYR A 239 -4.55 6.41 7.90
C TYR A 239 -3.18 5.71 7.77
N ALA A 240 -2.57 5.36 8.91
CA ALA A 240 -1.26 4.70 8.95
C ALA A 240 -1.37 3.22 9.30
N LEU A 241 -0.89 2.33 8.42
CA LEU A 241 -0.82 0.88 8.70
C LEU A 241 0.19 0.55 9.80
N THR A 242 1.25 1.34 9.94
CA THR A 242 2.27 1.18 10.98
C THR A 242 1.71 1.12 12.41
N GLU A 243 0.57 1.75 12.67
CA GLU A 243 -0.10 1.69 13.98
C GLU A 243 -1.07 0.50 14.13
N LEU A 244 -1.54 -0.07 13.01
CA LEU A 244 -2.42 -1.25 12.99
C LEU A 244 -1.65 -2.57 13.05
N VAL A 245 -0.44 -2.61 12.49
CA VAL A 245 0.35 -3.83 12.33
C VAL A 245 1.45 -3.89 13.39
N PRO A 246 1.27 -4.66 14.48
CA PRO A 246 2.17 -4.61 15.65
C PRO A 246 3.56 -5.20 15.39
N GLY A 247 3.73 -5.97 14.30
CA GLY A 247 4.99 -6.64 13.99
C GLY A 247 4.86 -7.63 12.85
N GLU A 248 5.98 -8.23 12.47
CA GLU A 248 6.09 -9.23 11.39
C GLU A 248 5.09 -10.39 11.53
N LYS A 249 4.81 -10.83 12.75
CA LYS A 249 3.93 -11.98 13.02
C LYS A 249 2.46 -11.74 12.65
N ALA A 250 2.06 -10.49 12.51
CA ALA A 250 0.72 -10.13 12.05
C ALA A 250 0.58 -10.18 10.52
N LEU A 251 1.69 -10.25 9.77
CA LEU A 251 1.66 -10.19 8.32
C LEU A 251 1.08 -11.46 7.68
N PRO A 252 0.48 -11.36 6.48
CA PRO A 252 0.05 -12.52 5.71
C PRO A 252 1.22 -13.47 5.40
N ARG A 253 1.17 -14.70 5.94
CA ARG A 253 2.23 -15.72 5.83
C ARG A 253 2.61 -16.13 4.40
N GLN A 254 1.77 -15.82 3.43
CA GLN A 254 1.97 -16.16 2.02
C GLN A 254 2.95 -15.23 1.29
N VAL A 255 3.26 -14.06 1.87
CA VAL A 255 4.23 -13.11 1.32
C VAL A 255 5.62 -13.47 1.86
N GLN A 256 6.55 -13.79 0.98
CA GLN A 256 7.94 -14.07 1.38
C GLN A 256 8.69 -12.75 1.63
N LEU A 257 9.27 -12.63 2.83
CA LEU A 257 10.06 -11.48 3.22
C LEU A 257 11.52 -11.68 2.82
N VAL A 258 12.13 -10.65 2.22
CA VAL A 258 13.51 -10.70 1.69
C VAL A 258 14.31 -9.52 2.21
N TRP A 259 15.31 -9.81 3.04
CA TRP A 259 16.21 -8.81 3.61
C TRP A 259 17.21 -8.34 2.56
N HIS A 260 17.12 -7.08 2.17
CA HIS A 260 17.93 -6.48 1.13
C HIS A 260 19.35 -6.13 1.60
N GLY A 261 20.31 -6.26 0.69
CA GLY A 261 21.65 -5.68 0.85
C GLY A 261 22.46 -6.26 2.00
N VAL A 262 22.44 -7.58 2.23
CA VAL A 262 23.24 -8.28 3.27
C VAL A 262 24.72 -8.34 2.85
N ASN A 263 25.30 -7.17 2.58
CA ASN A 263 26.60 -7.01 1.92
C ASN A 263 27.73 -6.64 2.89
N ASP A 264 27.40 -6.28 4.13
CA ASP A 264 28.38 -5.90 5.14
C ASP A 264 28.25 -6.76 6.43
N PRO A 265 29.32 -6.82 7.26
CA PRO A 265 29.31 -7.65 8.45
C PRO A 265 28.22 -7.30 9.47
N ALA A 266 27.79 -6.03 9.56
CA ALA A 266 26.75 -5.61 10.48
C ALA A 266 25.37 -6.05 9.99
N ASN A 267 25.05 -5.84 8.72
CA ASN A 267 23.78 -6.28 8.15
C ASN A 267 23.65 -7.82 8.16
N LEU A 268 24.75 -8.55 7.89
CA LEU A 268 24.77 -10.02 8.03
C LEU A 268 24.46 -10.50 9.45
N ARG A 269 24.98 -9.81 10.48
CA ARG A 269 24.66 -10.15 11.88
C ARG A 269 23.20 -9.88 12.21
N GLN A 270 22.65 -8.75 11.76
CA GLN A 270 21.23 -8.41 11.96
C GLN A 270 20.32 -9.44 11.28
N PHE A 271 20.60 -9.76 10.01
CA PHE A 271 19.85 -10.77 9.27
C PHE A 271 19.85 -12.14 9.97
N ILE A 272 21.02 -12.67 10.36
CA ILE A 272 21.13 -13.97 11.04
C ILE A 272 20.35 -13.99 12.37
N ALA A 273 20.21 -12.85 13.04
CA ALA A 273 19.46 -12.72 14.28
C ALA A 273 17.94 -12.50 14.07
N SER A 274 17.49 -12.27 12.83
CA SER A 274 16.08 -12.01 12.49
C SER A 274 15.29 -13.30 12.22
N GLU A 275 13.95 -13.20 12.16
CA GLU A 275 13.06 -14.29 11.72
C GLU A 275 12.90 -14.33 10.18
N VAL A 276 13.50 -13.38 9.45
CA VAL A 276 13.39 -13.28 7.98
C VAL A 276 14.18 -14.40 7.30
N PHE A 277 13.55 -15.12 6.38
CA PHE A 277 14.14 -16.32 5.78
C PHE A 277 15.14 -16.03 4.65
N TRP A 278 14.86 -15.05 3.78
CA TRP A 278 15.67 -14.77 2.60
C TRP A 278 16.65 -13.62 2.85
N ALA A 279 17.95 -13.88 2.69
CA ALA A 279 18.97 -12.84 2.58
C ALA A 279 19.25 -12.57 1.10
N GLU A 280 19.15 -11.32 0.69
CA GLU A 280 19.72 -10.88 -0.56
C GLU A 280 21.16 -10.43 -0.39
N ILE A 281 22.02 -10.90 -1.29
CA ILE A 281 23.41 -10.48 -1.42
C ILE A 281 23.71 -10.03 -2.85
N ASP A 282 24.38 -8.90 -3.00
CA ASP A 282 24.83 -8.39 -4.30
C ASP A 282 26.23 -8.93 -4.61
N VAL A 283 26.35 -9.81 -5.60
CA VAL A 283 27.62 -10.50 -5.92
C VAL A 283 28.30 -9.82 -7.10
N ARG A 284 29.56 -9.43 -6.91
CA ARG A 284 30.39 -8.79 -7.93
C ARG A 284 31.88 -9.10 -7.78
N HIS A 285 32.68 -8.73 -8.77
CA HIS A 285 34.12 -8.74 -8.67
C HIS A 285 34.64 -7.51 -7.94
N ASP A 286 35.66 -7.71 -7.11
CA ASP A 286 36.54 -6.62 -6.71
C ASP A 286 37.56 -6.31 -7.83
N PRO A 287 38.36 -5.23 -7.71
CA PRO A 287 39.37 -4.89 -8.72
C PRO A 287 40.47 -5.94 -8.91
N SER A 288 40.62 -6.90 -7.99
CA SER A 288 41.58 -8.01 -8.09
C SER A 288 40.98 -9.27 -8.74
N GLY A 289 39.67 -9.28 -8.98
CA GLY A 289 38.91 -10.41 -9.52
C GLY A 289 38.37 -11.38 -8.47
N GLU A 290 38.50 -11.10 -7.17
CA GLU A 290 37.84 -11.88 -6.11
C GLU A 290 36.34 -11.59 -6.07
N LEU A 291 35.51 -12.56 -5.66
CA LEU A 291 34.08 -12.32 -5.46
C LEU A 291 33.85 -11.70 -4.08
N ILE A 292 33.16 -10.56 -4.08
CA ILE A 292 32.78 -9.81 -2.89
C ILE A 292 31.28 -9.52 -2.89
N LEU A 293 30.75 -9.13 -1.72
CA LEU A 293 29.39 -8.63 -1.61
C LEU A 293 29.38 -7.10 -1.65
N ARG A 294 28.80 -6.53 -2.71
CA ARG A 294 28.71 -5.09 -2.90
C ARG A 294 27.70 -4.72 -4.00
N HIS A 295 26.80 -3.80 -3.69
CA HIS A 295 25.79 -3.31 -4.63
C HIS A 295 26.38 -2.44 -5.74
N ASP A 296 26.99 -1.31 -5.36
CA ASP A 296 27.47 -0.27 -6.29
C ASP A 296 28.66 -0.77 -7.15
N SER A 297 28.69 -0.35 -8.42
CA SER A 297 29.84 -0.56 -9.31
C SER A 297 31.03 0.30 -8.89
N PHE A 298 32.24 -0.23 -9.06
CA PHE A 298 33.48 0.54 -8.88
C PHE A 298 33.62 1.70 -9.88
N GLU A 299 32.94 1.63 -11.03
CA GLU A 299 32.93 2.71 -12.03
C GLU A 299 32.09 3.90 -11.57
N THR A 300 30.91 3.64 -11.01
CA THR A 300 29.97 4.67 -10.56
C THR A 300 30.27 5.15 -9.14
N THR A 301 30.82 4.27 -8.32
CA THR A 301 31.13 4.54 -6.91
C THR A 301 32.49 3.92 -6.59
N PRO A 302 33.57 4.70 -6.71
CA PRO A 302 34.91 4.23 -6.34
C PRO A 302 34.95 3.74 -4.89
N ALA A 303 35.83 2.78 -4.62
CA ALA A 303 36.03 2.25 -3.28
C ALA A 303 36.47 3.34 -2.30
N LEU A 304 35.91 3.32 -1.08
CA LEU A 304 36.44 4.16 -0.01
C LEU A 304 37.75 3.58 0.53
N PRO A 305 38.70 4.41 1.02
CA PRO A 305 40.01 3.94 1.47
C PRO A 305 39.98 2.86 2.57
N ASN A 306 38.92 2.83 3.37
CA ASN A 306 38.71 1.88 4.47
C ASN A 306 37.40 1.09 4.31
N GLU A 307 36.97 0.87 3.07
CA GLU A 307 35.77 0.07 2.82
C GLU A 307 36.04 -1.40 3.14
N GLU A 308 35.36 -1.92 4.16
CA GLU A 308 35.40 -3.36 4.45
C GLU A 308 34.40 -4.10 3.56
N TRP A 309 34.89 -5.07 2.80
CA TRP A 309 34.07 -5.96 1.97
C TRP A 309 33.86 -7.32 2.62
N LEU A 310 32.65 -7.84 2.51
CA LEU A 310 32.41 -9.26 2.77
C LEU A 310 32.90 -10.08 1.58
N ILE A 311 33.81 -11.01 1.85
CA ILE A 311 34.22 -12.01 0.87
C ILE A 311 33.08 -13.00 0.66
N TYR A 312 32.72 -13.23 -0.61
CA TYR A 312 31.58 -14.03 -1.02
C TYR A 312 31.58 -15.43 -0.37
N ASP A 313 32.67 -16.19 -0.47
CA ASP A 313 32.72 -17.56 0.05
C ASP A 313 32.53 -17.62 1.57
N LYS A 314 33.05 -16.62 2.30
CA LYS A 314 32.87 -16.54 3.76
C LYS A 314 31.44 -16.21 4.14
N ALA A 315 30.77 -15.34 3.37
CA ALA A 315 29.37 -15.00 3.60
C ALA A 315 28.45 -16.18 3.24
N MET A 316 28.68 -16.83 2.10
CA MET A 316 27.95 -18.02 1.67
C MET A 316 28.04 -19.15 2.69
N ALA A 317 29.22 -19.44 3.24
CA ALA A 317 29.38 -20.47 4.27
C ALA A 317 28.57 -20.14 5.54
N LYS A 318 28.52 -18.86 5.95
CA LYS A 318 27.72 -18.43 7.11
C LYS A 318 26.22 -18.58 6.86
N LEU A 319 25.73 -18.12 5.70
CA LEU A 319 24.32 -18.22 5.30
C LEU A 319 23.88 -19.68 5.08
N ALA A 320 24.76 -20.50 4.52
CA ALA A 320 24.52 -21.94 4.36
C ALA A 320 24.29 -22.59 5.74
N ASN A 321 25.16 -22.30 6.70
CA ASN A 321 25.11 -22.83 8.07
C ASN A 321 23.93 -22.32 8.90
N SER A 322 23.40 -21.12 8.62
CA SER A 322 22.21 -20.59 9.33
C SER A 322 20.90 -21.28 8.92
N GLY A 323 20.89 -21.99 7.79
CA GLY A 323 19.67 -22.59 7.24
C GLY A 323 18.80 -21.62 6.43
N SER A 324 19.22 -20.37 6.24
CA SER A 324 18.49 -19.33 5.52
C SER A 324 18.44 -19.57 4.00
N GLY A 325 17.44 -19.00 3.33
CA GLY A 325 17.42 -18.88 1.87
C GLY A 325 18.33 -17.75 1.40
N ILE A 326 18.92 -17.90 0.22
CA ILE A 326 19.90 -16.96 -0.35
C ILE A 326 19.40 -16.48 -1.71
N LYS A 327 19.15 -15.17 -1.81
CA LYS A 327 18.89 -14.44 -3.05
C LYS A 327 20.19 -13.83 -3.55
N LEU A 328 20.71 -14.39 -4.63
CA LEU A 328 21.97 -14.01 -5.29
C LEU A 328 21.64 -12.98 -6.37
N ASP A 329 21.96 -11.71 -6.12
CA ASP A 329 21.82 -10.65 -7.12
C ASP A 329 23.13 -10.50 -7.92
N ILE A 330 23.10 -10.88 -9.19
CA ILE A 330 24.29 -10.99 -10.05
C ILE A 330 24.54 -9.65 -10.74
N LYS A 331 25.64 -8.97 -10.40
CA LYS A 331 25.95 -7.62 -10.92
C LYS A 331 26.87 -7.57 -12.13
N ASP A 332 27.92 -8.39 -12.16
CA ASP A 332 28.95 -8.32 -13.23
C ASP A 332 28.81 -9.48 -14.25
N GLY A 333 27.57 -9.86 -14.57
CA GLY A 333 27.24 -10.74 -15.70
C GLY A 333 27.71 -12.20 -15.57
N VAL A 334 28.04 -12.81 -16.72
CA VAL A 334 28.22 -14.26 -16.90
C VAL A 334 29.36 -14.85 -16.07
N GLU A 335 30.49 -14.16 -15.92
CA GLU A 335 31.65 -14.68 -15.18
C GLU A 335 31.35 -14.84 -13.67
N VAL A 336 30.62 -13.87 -13.10
CA VAL A 336 30.15 -13.96 -11.72
C VAL A 336 29.17 -15.11 -11.58
N LEU A 337 28.20 -15.23 -12.49
CA LEU A 337 27.22 -16.31 -12.46
C LEU A 337 27.90 -17.69 -12.47
N ASP A 338 28.90 -17.91 -13.32
CA ASP A 338 29.61 -19.18 -13.43
C ASP A 338 30.32 -19.57 -12.13
N ARG A 339 30.90 -18.60 -11.43
CA ARG A 339 31.54 -18.84 -10.14
C ARG A 339 30.52 -19.06 -9.03
N VAL A 340 29.40 -18.33 -9.05
CA VAL A 340 28.29 -18.51 -8.13
C VAL A 340 27.71 -19.92 -8.27
N LEU A 341 27.41 -20.39 -9.48
CA LEU A 341 26.88 -21.74 -9.72
C LEU A 341 27.85 -22.83 -9.24
N LYS A 342 29.17 -22.65 -9.46
CA LYS A 342 30.19 -23.57 -8.93
C LYS A 342 30.21 -23.60 -7.40
N SER A 343 30.11 -22.44 -6.75
CA SER A 343 30.10 -22.33 -5.29
C SER A 343 28.85 -22.94 -4.67
N VAL A 344 27.67 -22.64 -5.23
CA VAL A 344 26.39 -23.24 -4.83
C VAL A 344 26.43 -24.76 -4.95
N ALA A 345 26.95 -25.30 -6.05
CA ALA A 345 27.10 -26.74 -6.23
C ALA A 345 28.06 -27.36 -5.21
N ALA A 346 29.18 -26.69 -4.88
CA ALA A 346 30.12 -27.16 -3.87
C ALA A 346 29.52 -27.19 -2.46
N LEU A 347 28.64 -26.23 -2.14
CA LEU A 347 27.93 -26.14 -0.85
C LEU A 347 26.71 -27.07 -0.76
N GLN A 348 26.29 -27.70 -1.86
CA GLN A 348 25.13 -28.60 -1.94
C GLN A 348 23.85 -27.95 -1.38
N LEU A 349 23.64 -26.66 -1.67
CA LEU A 349 22.43 -25.96 -1.25
C LEU A 349 21.22 -26.50 -2.02
N PRO A 350 20.10 -26.80 -1.34
CA PRO A 350 18.89 -27.23 -2.00
C PRO A 350 18.23 -26.06 -2.75
N ASP A 351 17.54 -26.37 -3.84
CA ASP A 351 16.88 -25.40 -4.71
C ASP A 351 15.86 -24.50 -3.98
N ASP A 352 15.18 -25.02 -2.95
CA ASP A 352 14.22 -24.26 -2.15
C ASP A 352 14.86 -23.18 -1.26
N ARG A 353 16.19 -23.18 -1.15
CA ARG A 353 17.01 -22.15 -0.51
C ARG A 353 17.74 -21.26 -1.50
N LEU A 354 17.51 -21.42 -2.80
CA LEU A 354 18.21 -20.69 -3.86
C LEU A 354 17.26 -19.78 -4.63
N TRP A 355 17.72 -18.55 -4.80
CA TRP A 355 17.06 -17.56 -5.63
C TRP A 355 18.12 -16.79 -6.41
N PHE A 356 18.03 -16.81 -7.74
CA PHE A 356 18.91 -16.07 -8.64
C PHE A 356 18.18 -14.83 -9.17
N ASN A 357 18.82 -13.68 -9.09
CA ASN A 357 18.33 -12.41 -9.64
C ASN A 357 19.36 -11.82 -10.60
N GLY A 358 18.92 -11.32 -11.74
CA GLY A 358 19.79 -10.61 -12.67
C GLY A 358 19.02 -9.85 -13.75
N GLU A 359 19.66 -8.82 -14.30
CA GLU A 359 19.15 -8.02 -15.40
C GLU A 359 19.28 -8.78 -16.73
N ILE A 360 18.34 -8.57 -17.65
CA ILE A 360 18.37 -9.21 -18.97
C ILE A 360 19.61 -8.81 -19.76
N GLU A 361 20.03 -7.54 -19.68
CA GLU A 361 21.20 -7.05 -20.42
C GLU A 361 22.51 -7.66 -19.89
N SER A 362 22.55 -8.06 -18.62
CA SER A 362 23.76 -8.59 -17.98
C SER A 362 23.88 -10.10 -18.05
N ILE A 363 22.76 -10.82 -18.02
CA ILE A 363 22.72 -12.29 -17.95
C ILE A 363 22.41 -12.91 -19.31
N GLY A 364 21.33 -12.49 -19.96
CA GLY A 364 20.90 -13.06 -21.25
C GLY A 364 20.23 -14.45 -21.17
N GLU A 365 19.67 -14.87 -22.31
CA GLU A 365 18.85 -16.08 -22.46
C GLU A 365 19.57 -17.39 -22.09
N GLU A 366 20.76 -17.61 -22.66
CA GLU A 366 21.53 -18.84 -22.46
C GLU A 366 21.82 -19.09 -20.97
N GLU A 367 22.05 -18.01 -20.23
CA GLU A 367 22.48 -18.07 -18.83
C GLU A 367 21.30 -18.29 -17.89
N PHE A 368 20.13 -17.73 -18.21
CA PHE A 368 18.89 -18.09 -17.51
C PHE A 368 18.53 -19.56 -17.71
N HIS A 369 18.68 -20.09 -18.94
CA HIS A 369 18.52 -21.51 -19.20
C HIS A 369 19.51 -22.36 -18.39
N LYS A 370 20.77 -21.93 -18.30
CA LYS A 370 21.81 -22.59 -17.51
C LYS A 370 21.44 -22.65 -16.02
N ILE A 371 20.94 -21.54 -15.44
CA ILE A 371 20.45 -21.53 -14.05
C ILE A 371 19.33 -22.54 -13.88
N ARG A 372 18.30 -22.48 -14.75
CA ARG A 372 17.13 -23.37 -14.65
C ARG A 372 17.51 -24.84 -14.83
N ALA A 373 18.47 -25.16 -15.68
CA ALA A 373 18.97 -26.52 -15.87
C ALA A 373 19.71 -27.05 -14.64
N ALA A 374 20.51 -26.20 -13.97
CA ALA A 374 21.25 -26.56 -12.77
C ALA A 374 20.35 -26.65 -11.53
N HIS A 375 19.36 -25.76 -11.42
CA HIS A 375 18.47 -25.61 -10.27
C HIS A 375 17.00 -25.50 -10.70
N PRO A 376 16.36 -26.63 -11.08
CA PRO A 376 15.01 -26.64 -11.65
C PRO A 376 13.93 -26.08 -10.73
N ALA A 377 14.10 -26.13 -9.41
CA ALA A 377 13.11 -25.65 -8.43
C ALA A 377 13.47 -24.31 -7.78
N ALA A 378 14.65 -23.74 -8.09
CA ALA A 378 15.05 -22.44 -7.55
C ALA A 378 14.19 -21.31 -8.12
N ILE A 379 14.12 -20.21 -7.38
CA ILE A 379 13.50 -18.98 -7.87
C ILE A 379 14.48 -18.31 -8.85
N VAL A 380 14.01 -17.98 -10.04
CA VAL A 380 14.79 -17.20 -11.02
C VAL A 380 14.00 -15.93 -11.29
N GLN A 381 14.62 -14.78 -11.02
CA GLN A 381 13.98 -13.48 -11.07
C GLN A 381 14.67 -12.52 -12.03
N CYS A 382 13.84 -11.68 -12.66
CA CYS A 382 14.28 -10.56 -13.48
C CYS A 382 13.49 -9.28 -13.15
N PRO A 383 14.15 -8.11 -13.01
CA PRO A 383 13.51 -6.80 -13.04
C PRO A 383 12.89 -6.49 -14.40
N ILE A 384 11.71 -5.86 -14.39
CA ILE A 384 10.94 -5.59 -15.62
C ILE A 384 10.39 -4.17 -15.72
N GLY A 385 10.95 -3.21 -14.97
CA GLY A 385 10.48 -1.82 -14.98
C GLY A 385 10.43 -1.19 -16.38
N TRP A 386 11.34 -1.60 -17.26
CA TRP A 386 11.40 -1.17 -18.66
C TRP A 386 10.18 -1.59 -19.50
N LEU A 387 9.38 -2.58 -19.06
CA LEU A 387 8.12 -2.98 -19.73
C LEU A 387 6.94 -2.04 -19.45
N ASN A 388 7.06 -1.12 -18.48
CA ASN A 388 5.95 -0.27 -18.05
C ASN A 388 5.25 0.50 -19.21
N PRO A 389 5.97 1.12 -20.17
CA PRO A 389 5.30 1.77 -21.31
C PRO A 389 4.47 0.80 -22.16
N LEU A 390 4.97 -0.42 -22.38
CA LEU A 390 4.29 -1.45 -23.16
C LEU A 390 3.07 -2.02 -22.42
N LEU A 391 3.15 -2.20 -21.10
CA LEU A 391 2.01 -2.65 -20.29
C LEU A 391 0.79 -1.72 -20.43
N LYS A 392 1.03 -0.44 -20.68
CA LYS A 392 -0.02 0.57 -20.91
C LYS A 392 -0.45 0.62 -22.37
N ALA A 393 0.49 0.75 -23.29
CA ALA A 393 0.20 1.02 -24.70
C ALA A 393 -0.15 -0.24 -25.53
N ALA A 394 0.46 -1.38 -25.20
CA ALA A 394 0.37 -2.63 -25.95
C ALA A 394 0.44 -3.86 -25.01
N PRO A 395 -0.60 -4.10 -24.18
CA PRO A 395 -0.56 -5.14 -23.14
C PRO A 395 -0.33 -6.55 -23.69
N ASP A 396 -0.84 -6.88 -24.88
CA ASP A 396 -0.63 -8.17 -25.51
C ASP A 396 0.83 -8.38 -25.96
N GLU A 397 1.52 -7.30 -26.35
CA GLU A 397 2.96 -7.36 -26.65
C GLU A 397 3.77 -7.55 -25.37
N ALA A 398 3.47 -6.77 -24.33
CA ALA A 398 4.12 -6.94 -23.02
C ALA A 398 3.94 -8.36 -22.49
N ARG A 399 2.75 -8.95 -22.65
CA ARG A 399 2.48 -10.33 -22.25
C ARG A 399 3.32 -11.34 -23.04
N ARG A 400 3.45 -11.19 -24.36
CA ARG A 400 4.31 -12.07 -25.18
C ARG A 400 5.77 -12.01 -24.77
N ILE A 401 6.27 -10.82 -24.42
CA ILE A 401 7.62 -10.67 -23.89
C ILE A 401 7.77 -11.40 -22.56
N LEU A 402 6.80 -11.27 -21.64
CA LEU A 402 6.83 -12.00 -20.37
C LEU A 402 6.77 -13.52 -20.56
N GLU A 403 6.00 -14.00 -21.53
CA GLU A 403 5.93 -15.43 -21.88
C GLU A 403 7.29 -15.93 -22.43
N MET A 404 7.95 -15.13 -23.26
CA MET A 404 9.32 -15.42 -23.72
C MET A 404 10.30 -15.50 -22.54
N LEU A 405 10.27 -14.53 -21.63
CA LEU A 405 11.13 -14.52 -20.44
C LEU A 405 10.84 -15.72 -19.52
N ALA A 406 9.58 -16.09 -19.36
CA ALA A 406 9.20 -17.29 -18.62
C ALA A 406 9.78 -18.57 -19.28
N ASN A 407 9.80 -18.64 -20.62
CA ASN A 407 10.40 -19.76 -21.35
C ASN A 407 11.93 -19.84 -21.16
N TRP A 408 12.62 -18.72 -20.88
CA TRP A 408 14.03 -18.73 -20.48
C TRP A 408 14.26 -19.37 -19.11
N GLY A 409 13.19 -19.63 -18.36
CA GLY A 409 13.23 -20.22 -17.04
C GLY A 409 13.02 -19.22 -15.92
N ILE A 410 12.66 -17.96 -16.21
CA ILE A 410 12.31 -16.96 -15.19
C ILE A 410 10.97 -17.34 -14.57
N SER A 411 10.94 -17.46 -13.24
CA SER A 411 9.74 -17.85 -12.48
C SER A 411 9.12 -16.70 -11.68
N ARG A 412 9.81 -15.56 -11.56
CA ARG A 412 9.34 -14.39 -10.81
C ARG A 412 9.79 -13.10 -11.48
N PHE A 413 8.94 -12.08 -11.45
CA PHE A 413 9.29 -10.75 -11.95
C PHE A 413 9.35 -9.74 -10.82
N SER A 414 10.30 -8.80 -10.89
CA SER A 414 10.41 -7.73 -9.89
C SER A 414 9.98 -6.37 -10.42
N VAL A 415 9.22 -5.66 -9.57
CA VAL A 415 8.67 -4.32 -9.82
C VAL A 415 9.20 -3.38 -8.75
N ASN A 416 9.72 -2.23 -9.16
CA ASN A 416 10.17 -1.21 -8.24
C ASN A 416 8.97 -0.50 -7.61
N TRP A 417 8.92 -0.45 -6.29
CA TRP A 417 7.86 0.19 -5.52
C TRP A 417 7.88 1.72 -5.65
N GLU A 418 9.04 2.31 -5.93
CA GLU A 418 9.17 3.76 -6.13
C GLU A 418 8.62 4.23 -7.49
N ASP A 419 8.39 3.31 -8.43
CA ASP A 419 7.87 3.66 -9.75
C ASP A 419 6.41 4.08 -9.62
N ALA A 420 6.02 5.22 -10.21
CA ALA A 420 4.67 5.79 -10.11
C ALA A 420 3.51 4.90 -10.65
N ASN A 421 3.81 3.73 -11.21
CA ASN A 421 2.82 2.81 -11.79
C ASN A 421 2.98 1.37 -11.30
N GLU A 422 3.77 1.17 -10.24
CA GLU A 422 4.03 -0.09 -9.56
C GLU A 422 2.77 -0.90 -9.29
N ARG A 423 1.71 -0.25 -8.76
CA ARG A 423 0.44 -0.94 -8.42
C ARG A 423 -0.33 -1.41 -9.65
N THR A 424 -0.35 -0.60 -10.70
CA THR A 424 -1.01 -0.96 -11.97
C THR A 424 -0.25 -2.08 -12.67
N MET A 425 1.07 -2.03 -12.64
CA MET A 425 1.93 -3.07 -13.18
C MET A 425 1.72 -4.40 -12.44
N PHE A 426 1.72 -4.35 -11.10
CA PHE A 426 1.42 -5.51 -10.27
C PHE A 426 0.04 -6.10 -10.57
N GLU A 427 -1.01 -5.28 -10.67
CA GLU A 427 -2.37 -5.74 -10.97
C GLU A 427 -2.43 -6.54 -12.28
N LYS A 428 -1.77 -6.06 -13.34
CA LYS A 428 -1.70 -6.76 -14.62
C LYS A 428 -0.92 -8.07 -14.52
N LEU A 429 0.27 -8.05 -13.93
CA LEU A 429 1.14 -9.22 -13.82
C LEU A 429 0.48 -10.33 -12.99
N ALA A 430 -0.06 -9.98 -11.82
CA ALA A 430 -0.80 -10.90 -10.97
C ALA A 430 -2.07 -11.41 -11.67
N GLY A 431 -2.78 -10.55 -12.42
CA GLY A 431 -3.93 -10.94 -13.23
C GLY A 431 -3.59 -11.92 -14.35
N TRP A 432 -2.36 -11.92 -14.85
CA TRP A 432 -1.83 -12.92 -15.80
C TRP A 432 -1.25 -14.16 -15.13
N GLY A 433 -1.27 -14.24 -13.79
CA GLY A 433 -0.81 -15.39 -13.03
C GLY A 433 0.70 -15.41 -12.75
N TYR A 434 1.41 -14.31 -12.98
CA TYR A 434 2.84 -14.23 -12.68
C TYR A 434 3.11 -13.96 -11.20
N GLU A 435 4.16 -14.59 -10.66
CA GLU A 435 4.68 -14.24 -9.34
C GLU A 435 5.44 -12.91 -9.40
N VAL A 436 5.15 -12.01 -8.45
CA VAL A 436 5.77 -10.68 -8.39
C VAL A 436 6.49 -10.48 -7.07
N ASN A 437 7.70 -9.91 -7.15
CA ASN A 437 8.45 -9.33 -6.05
C ASN A 437 8.38 -7.81 -6.12
N PHE A 438 8.03 -7.14 -5.02
CA PHE A 438 8.33 -5.70 -4.89
C PHE A 438 9.75 -5.50 -4.35
N TYR A 439 10.44 -4.49 -4.84
CA TYR A 439 11.72 -3.99 -4.29
C TYR A 439 11.71 -2.46 -4.25
N GLY A 440 12.73 -1.83 -3.67
CA GLY A 440 12.76 -0.36 -3.53
C GLY A 440 11.82 0.16 -2.44
N VAL A 441 11.49 -0.68 -1.44
CA VAL A 441 10.61 -0.29 -0.35
C VAL A 441 11.42 0.22 0.83
N LEU A 442 11.32 1.53 1.10
CA LEU A 442 12.27 2.26 1.95
C LEU A 442 11.86 2.34 3.43
N ASP A 443 10.57 2.44 3.72
CA ASP A 443 10.07 2.62 5.09
C ASP A 443 8.99 1.59 5.44
N LEU A 444 8.63 1.56 6.73
CA LEU A 444 7.68 0.58 7.25
C LEU A 444 6.27 0.78 6.67
N GLU A 445 5.84 2.02 6.43
CA GLU A 445 4.50 2.29 5.88
C GLU A 445 4.39 1.81 4.44
N GLY A 446 5.39 2.11 3.61
CA GLY A 446 5.52 1.60 2.25
C GLY A 446 5.62 0.07 2.21
N PHE A 447 6.36 -0.53 3.15
CA PHE A 447 6.45 -1.98 3.30
C PHE A 447 5.10 -2.62 3.58
N LEU A 448 4.36 -2.10 4.55
CA LEU A 448 3.03 -2.61 4.87
C LEU A 448 2.06 -2.41 3.71
N ASN A 449 2.12 -1.25 3.03
CA ASN A 449 1.35 -0.98 1.83
C ASN A 449 1.62 -1.99 0.71
N ALA A 450 2.87 -2.38 0.50
CA ALA A 450 3.26 -3.39 -0.47
C ALA A 450 2.77 -4.79 -0.06
N VAL A 451 2.90 -5.15 1.23
CA VAL A 451 2.52 -6.47 1.75
C VAL A 451 1.02 -6.72 1.64
N VAL A 452 0.16 -5.72 1.90
CA VAL A 452 -1.30 -5.91 1.85
C VAL A 452 -1.86 -6.12 0.43
N LEU A 453 -1.05 -5.84 -0.60
CA LEU A 453 -1.36 -6.21 -1.99
C LEU A 453 -1.19 -7.71 -2.26
N LEU A 454 -0.56 -8.42 -1.32
CA LEU A 454 -0.23 -9.85 -1.40
C LEU A 454 0.61 -10.20 -2.66
N PRO A 455 1.77 -9.54 -2.88
CA PRO A 455 2.74 -10.03 -3.84
C PRO A 455 3.29 -11.38 -3.37
N ARG A 456 4.05 -12.07 -4.23
CA ARG A 456 4.71 -13.31 -3.81
C ARG A 456 5.84 -13.03 -2.82
N SER A 457 6.51 -11.89 -2.96
CA SER A 457 7.56 -11.45 -2.06
C SER A 457 7.72 -9.95 -2.00
N VAL A 458 8.34 -9.46 -0.92
CA VAL A 458 8.75 -8.06 -0.76
C VAL A 458 10.21 -8.03 -0.31
N THR A 459 11.03 -7.34 -1.08
CA THR A 459 12.44 -7.04 -0.79
C THR A 459 12.52 -5.63 -0.18
N SER A 460 13.06 -5.52 1.02
CA SER A 460 13.23 -4.24 1.74
C SER A 460 14.48 -4.27 2.60
N ASP A 461 14.96 -3.10 3.00
CA ASP A 461 16.13 -2.95 3.85
C ASP A 461 15.90 -3.46 5.29
N PHE A 462 14.65 -3.68 5.70
CA PHE A 462 14.28 -3.97 7.09
C PHE A 462 14.94 -2.98 8.07
N ASN A 463 14.87 -1.69 7.72
CA ASN A 463 15.22 -0.61 8.63
C ASN A 463 13.94 -0.11 9.32
N PHE A 464 13.37 -0.97 10.17
CA PHE A 464 12.11 -0.73 10.88
C PHE A 464 12.38 -0.70 12.39
N PRO A 465 12.84 0.42 12.97
CA PRO A 465 13.10 0.53 14.41
C PRO A 465 11.88 0.19 15.28
N GLN A 466 10.67 0.44 14.76
CA GLN A 466 9.40 0.09 15.40
C GLN A 466 9.29 -1.43 15.66
N TRP A 467 9.95 -2.24 14.84
CA TRP A 467 10.01 -3.70 14.94
C TRP A 467 11.39 -4.21 15.40
N SER A 468 12.26 -3.31 15.87
CA SER A 468 13.64 -3.61 16.26
C SER A 468 14.51 -4.15 15.12
N TYR A 469 14.21 -3.78 13.87
CA TYR A 469 15.07 -4.06 12.73
C TYR A 469 15.88 -2.81 12.33
N TYR A 470 17.19 -2.99 12.15
CA TYR A 470 18.14 -1.91 11.91
C TYR A 470 19.02 -2.23 10.69
N GLY A 471 18.42 -2.74 9.62
CA GLY A 471 19.13 -2.99 8.38
C GLY A 471 19.68 -1.69 7.77
N GLN A 472 20.81 -1.79 7.08
CA GLN A 472 21.55 -0.62 6.56
C GLN A 472 21.32 -0.36 5.06
N GLY A 473 20.52 -1.22 4.42
CA GLY A 473 20.27 -1.23 2.99
C GLY A 473 21.52 -1.46 2.14
N ALA A 474 21.40 -1.24 0.83
CA ALA A 474 22.51 -1.42 -0.13
C ALA A 474 23.62 -0.36 -0.02
N GLY A 475 23.41 0.72 0.75
CA GLY A 475 24.43 1.76 0.97
C GLY A 475 24.72 2.65 -0.25
N LYS A 476 23.72 2.87 -1.14
CA LYS A 476 23.87 3.68 -2.36
C LYS A 476 24.63 4.98 -2.10
N SER A 477 25.65 5.26 -2.92
CA SER A 477 26.54 6.43 -2.78
C SER A 477 27.40 6.45 -1.51
N GLY A 478 27.67 5.29 -0.92
CA GLY A 478 28.51 5.15 0.27
C GLY A 478 27.89 5.68 1.57
N ARG A 479 26.58 6.00 1.60
CA ARG A 479 25.88 6.44 2.81
C ARG A 479 25.12 5.27 3.44
N ARG A 480 25.55 4.89 4.65
CA ARG A 480 24.81 3.95 5.52
C ARG A 480 24.01 4.76 6.53
N LEU A 481 22.71 4.53 6.62
CA LEU A 481 21.87 5.13 7.67
C LEU A 481 22.10 4.35 8.96
N THR A 482 22.84 4.94 9.91
CA THR A 482 22.96 4.40 11.28
C THR A 482 22.11 5.20 12.24
N TYR A 483 21.18 4.53 12.93
CA TYR A 483 20.46 5.13 14.05
C TYR A 483 21.22 4.86 15.36
N HIS A 484 21.48 5.92 16.11
CA HIS A 484 21.73 5.81 17.54
C HIS A 484 20.36 5.83 18.22
N LEU A 485 20.07 4.80 19.04
CA LEU A 485 18.96 4.86 19.99
C LEU A 485 19.23 6.08 20.89
N SER A 486 18.49 7.18 20.69
CA SER A 486 18.38 8.18 21.75
C SER A 486 17.63 7.48 22.89
N GLU A 487 18.29 7.34 24.03
CA GLU A 487 17.64 6.96 25.28
C GLU A 487 16.37 7.81 25.41
N ARG A 488 15.24 7.14 25.67
CA ARG A 488 14.02 7.85 26.07
C ARG A 488 14.39 8.59 27.34
N ASP A 489 14.27 9.91 27.32
CA ASP A 489 14.16 10.69 28.54
C ASP A 489 12.87 10.24 29.22
N ASP A 490 13.02 9.36 30.22
CA ASP A 490 12.06 9.20 31.29
C ASP A 490 12.15 10.47 32.16
N ASP A 491 11.16 11.37 32.00
CA ASP A 491 10.58 12.19 33.08
C ASP A 491 9.25 12.85 32.64
#